data_AF-A0AAU2WSS6-F1
#
_entry.id   AF-A0AAU2WSS6-F1
#
_cell.length_a   1.000
_cell.length_b   1.000
_cell.length_c   1.000
_cell.angle_alpha   90.00
_cell.angle_beta   90.00
_cell.angle_gamma   90.00
#
_symmetry.space_group_name_H-M   'P 1'
#
loop_
_entity.id
_entity.type
_entity.pdbx_description
1 polymer ?
#
loop_
_entity_poly.entity_id
_entity_poly.type
_entity_poly.pdbx_seq_one_letter_code
_entity_poly.pdbx_strand_id
1 'polypeptide(L)'
;MEQPEDQLPIVVCLAIGTEEQWLLSFRSAARLDLEISAPDGRIRRASGTDLFTALQSARRELEGEGIRLCCNGARVNARPSSRTSESGGWVVYLIRRHRPATLADLVFTLDYAPPAAVATVAAQEKFWARANANNFLNFAKLLSPIWWFYKLRGHRFKPRLWAGSPPTGALSDRRDDRESEV
;
A
#
# COMPACT_ATOMS: atom_id res chain seq x y z
N MET A 1 22.49 12.29 -37.39
CA MET A 1 23.10 11.10 -36.77
C MET A 1 22.20 10.75 -35.59
N GLU A 2 21.07 10.08 -35.87
CA GLU A 2 20.14 9.64 -34.83
C GLU A 2 20.82 8.51 -34.05
N GLN A 3 21.12 8.78 -32.77
CA GLN A 3 21.53 7.73 -31.85
C GLN A 3 20.39 6.72 -31.73
N PRO A 4 20.67 5.41 -31.69
CA PRO A 4 19.63 4.42 -31.49
C PRO A 4 18.94 4.72 -30.15
N GLU A 5 17.62 4.94 -30.22
CA GLU A 5 16.75 5.01 -29.05
C GLU A 5 16.98 3.75 -28.21
N ASP A 6 17.36 3.90 -26.94
CA ASP A 6 17.53 2.77 -26.03
C ASP A 6 16.18 2.04 -25.90
N GLN A 7 16.06 0.90 -26.59
CA GLN A 7 14.89 0.03 -26.50
C GLN A 7 15.13 -0.99 -25.40
N LEU A 8 14.27 -0.98 -24.39
CA LEU A 8 14.29 -1.92 -23.28
C LEU A 8 13.17 -2.94 -23.43
N PRO A 9 13.43 -4.23 -23.20
CA PRO A 9 12.37 -5.21 -23.16
C PRO A 9 11.50 -4.98 -21.91
N ILE A 10 10.19 -5.06 -22.08
CA ILE A 10 9.22 -5.03 -20.98
C ILE A 10 8.24 -6.18 -21.12
N VAL A 11 8.00 -6.91 -20.03
CA VAL A 11 7.02 -7.99 -20.03
C VAL A 11 5.62 -7.41 -19.84
N VAL A 12 4.66 -7.91 -20.60
CA VAL A 12 3.24 -7.61 -20.45
C VAL A 12 2.47 -8.90 -20.21
N CYS A 13 1.38 -8.83 -19.46
CA CYS A 13 0.43 -9.91 -19.31
C CYS A 13 -0.85 -9.53 -20.05
N LEU A 14 -1.21 -10.33 -21.05
CA LEU A 14 -2.41 -10.14 -21.86
C LEU A 14 -3.68 -10.57 -21.10
N ALA A 15 -4.84 -10.21 -21.63
CA ALA A 15 -6.15 -10.58 -21.04
C ALA A 15 -6.33 -12.09 -20.89
N ILE A 16 -5.72 -12.88 -21.77
CA ILE A 16 -5.73 -14.35 -21.76
C ILE A 16 -4.79 -14.97 -20.70
N GLY A 17 -4.05 -14.14 -19.95
CA GLY A 17 -3.11 -14.58 -18.91
C GLY A 17 -1.70 -14.90 -19.40
N THR A 18 -1.46 -14.88 -20.71
CA THR A 18 -0.14 -15.12 -21.31
C THR A 18 0.79 -13.93 -21.07
N GLU A 19 2.05 -14.21 -20.76
CA GLU A 19 3.11 -13.21 -20.72
C GLU A 19 3.78 -13.09 -22.09
N GLU A 20 3.97 -11.85 -22.55
CA GLU A 20 4.67 -11.51 -23.78
C GLU A 20 5.71 -10.43 -23.53
N GLN A 21 6.75 -10.38 -24.37
CA GLN A 21 7.77 -9.35 -24.31
C GLN A 21 7.51 -8.28 -25.37
N TRP A 22 7.35 -7.05 -24.91
CA TRP A 22 7.20 -5.86 -25.74
C TRP A 22 8.48 -5.03 -25.64
N LEU A 23 8.61 -4.03 -26.52
CA LEU A 23 9.72 -3.10 -26.51
C LEU A 23 9.25 -1.76 -25.96
N LEU A 24 10.07 -1.14 -25.13
CA LEU A 24 9.82 0.17 -24.54
C LEU A 24 10.98 1.08 -24.90
N SER A 25 10.70 2.21 -25.56
CA SER A 25 11.65 3.30 -25.72
C SER A 25 11.15 4.53 -24.99
N PHE A 26 12.07 5.42 -24.65
CA PHE A 26 11.75 6.68 -24.00
C PHE A 26 12.63 7.79 -24.54
N ARG A 27 12.07 8.99 -24.57
CA ARG A 27 12.77 10.20 -24.96
C ARG A 27 12.63 11.23 -23.86
N SER A 28 13.78 11.69 -23.36
CA SER A 28 13.83 12.74 -22.35
C SER A 28 13.95 14.10 -23.03
N ALA A 29 12.90 14.92 -22.95
CA ALA A 29 12.90 16.33 -23.35
C ALA A 29 12.41 17.20 -22.17
N ALA A 30 11.52 18.17 -22.42
CA ALA A 30 10.84 18.92 -21.34
C ALA A 30 9.83 18.06 -20.56
N ARG A 31 9.34 16.99 -21.19
CA ARG A 31 8.57 15.88 -20.59
C ARG A 31 9.21 14.57 -21.02
N LEU A 32 8.92 13.50 -20.28
CA LEU A 32 9.33 12.16 -20.66
C LEU A 32 8.25 11.55 -21.53
N ASP A 33 8.60 11.31 -22.79
CA ASP A 33 7.77 10.58 -23.75
C ASP A 33 8.19 9.12 -23.76
N LEU A 34 7.21 8.23 -23.72
CA LEU A 34 7.38 6.80 -23.62
C LEU A 34 6.61 6.14 -24.75
N GLU A 35 7.27 5.26 -25.48
CA GLU A 35 6.69 4.46 -26.55
C GLU A 35 6.79 2.98 -26.18
N ILE A 36 5.68 2.25 -26.31
CA ILE A 36 5.62 0.81 -26.10
C ILE A 36 5.15 0.16 -27.39
N SER A 37 5.97 -0.75 -27.91
CA SER A 37 5.77 -1.44 -29.17
C SER A 37 5.55 -2.93 -28.93
N ALA A 38 4.39 -3.41 -29.38
CA ALA A 38 4.02 -4.80 -29.35
C ALA A 38 4.64 -5.57 -30.54
N PRO A 39 4.85 -6.89 -30.42
CA PRO A 39 5.37 -7.73 -31.51
C PRO A 39 4.51 -7.73 -32.78
N ASP A 40 3.21 -7.44 -32.66
CA ASP A 40 2.26 -7.35 -33.77
C ASP A 40 2.27 -5.99 -34.49
N GLY A 41 3.16 -5.08 -34.09
CA GLY A 41 3.31 -3.75 -34.68
C GLY A 41 2.41 -2.69 -34.06
N ARG A 42 1.57 -3.01 -33.05
CA ARG A 42 0.86 -1.98 -32.29
C ARG A 42 1.84 -1.13 -31.50
N ILE A 43 1.63 0.18 -31.52
CA ILE A 43 2.42 1.15 -30.77
C ILE A 43 1.50 1.92 -29.83
N ARG A 44 1.96 2.17 -28.61
CA ARG A 44 1.30 3.02 -27.61
C ARG A 44 2.26 4.10 -27.16
N ARG A 45 1.78 5.34 -27.07
CA ARG A 45 2.59 6.50 -26.70
C ARG A 45 1.97 7.16 -25.49
N ALA A 46 2.80 7.44 -24.51
CA ALA A 46 2.41 8.12 -23.29
C ALA A 46 3.43 9.18 -22.94
N SER A 47 2.99 10.21 -22.23
CA SER A 47 3.89 11.25 -21.73
C SER A 47 3.66 11.50 -20.25
N GLY A 48 4.70 11.94 -19.56
CA GLY A 48 4.65 12.26 -18.14
C GLY A 48 5.73 13.25 -17.73
N THR A 49 5.61 13.76 -16.52
CA THR A 49 6.65 14.59 -15.90
C THR A 49 7.90 13.78 -15.54
N ASP A 50 7.73 12.47 -15.34
CA ASP A 50 8.78 11.49 -15.09
C ASP A 50 8.38 10.12 -15.67
N LEU A 51 9.29 9.14 -15.58
CA LEU A 51 9.07 7.78 -16.07
C LEU A 51 7.85 7.12 -15.43
N PHE A 52 7.67 7.27 -14.13
CA PHE A 52 6.57 6.64 -13.39
C PHE A 52 5.21 7.18 -13.85
N THR A 53 5.12 8.48 -14.10
CA THR A 53 3.91 9.18 -14.54
C THR A 53 3.60 8.84 -16.00
N ALA A 54 4.61 8.80 -16.87
CA ALA A 54 4.44 8.35 -18.26
C ALA A 54 3.97 6.88 -18.31
N LEU A 55 4.59 6.01 -17.50
CA LEU A 55 4.19 4.61 -17.34
C LEU A 55 2.75 4.49 -16.80
N GLN A 56 2.36 5.32 -15.85
CA GLN A 56 0.98 5.36 -15.34
C GLN A 56 -0.02 5.73 -16.44
N SER A 57 0.32 6.70 -17.29
CA SER A 57 -0.53 7.07 -18.44
C SER A 57 -0.66 5.91 -19.43
N ALA A 58 0.47 5.29 -19.83
CA ALA A 58 0.45 4.13 -20.72
C ALA A 58 -0.38 2.97 -20.14
N ARG A 59 -0.26 2.71 -18.83
CA ARG A 59 -1.03 1.67 -18.15
C ARG A 59 -2.53 1.92 -18.18
N ARG A 60 -2.99 3.16 -18.02
CA ARG A 60 -4.43 3.47 -18.10
C ARG A 60 -5.03 3.10 -19.45
N GLU A 61 -4.28 3.33 -20.53
CA GLU A 61 -4.70 2.95 -21.88
C GLU A 61 -4.70 1.43 -22.07
N LEU A 62 -3.61 0.75 -21.68
CA LEU A 62 -3.47 -0.70 -21.80
C LEU A 62 -4.47 -1.48 -20.94
N GLU A 63 -4.81 -0.97 -19.77
CA GLU A 63 -5.81 -1.57 -18.87
C GLU A 63 -7.19 -1.66 -19.54
N GLY A 64 -7.55 -0.71 -20.41
CA GLY A 64 -8.79 -0.75 -21.19
C GLY A 64 -8.84 -1.90 -22.20
N GLU A 65 -7.67 -2.42 -22.60
CA GLU A 65 -7.50 -3.58 -23.49
C GLU A 65 -7.29 -4.90 -22.72
N GLY A 66 -7.33 -4.85 -21.38
CA GLY A 66 -7.03 -5.99 -20.52
C GLY A 66 -5.54 -6.36 -20.45
N ILE A 67 -4.65 -5.45 -20.86
CA ILE A 67 -3.20 -5.65 -20.88
C ILE A 67 -2.57 -5.02 -19.62
N ARG A 68 -1.64 -5.74 -18.99
CA ARG A 68 -0.95 -5.29 -17.77
C ARG A 68 0.56 -5.31 -17.95
N LEU A 69 1.22 -4.18 -17.70
CA LEU A 69 2.69 -4.12 -17.69
C LEU A 69 3.24 -4.83 -16.44
N CYS A 70 4.09 -5.83 -16.64
CA CYS A 70 4.68 -6.67 -15.59
C CYS A 70 5.99 -6.09 -15.08
N CYS A 71 5.93 -4.88 -14.52
CA CYS A 71 7.07 -4.18 -13.96
C CYS A 71 6.81 -3.70 -12.53
N ASN A 72 7.87 -3.41 -11.77
CA ASN A 72 7.77 -2.93 -10.39
C ASN A 72 6.96 -1.65 -10.26
N GLY A 73 7.03 -0.73 -11.23
CA GLY A 73 6.21 0.48 -11.27
C GLY A 73 4.71 0.21 -11.29
N ALA A 74 4.30 -0.98 -11.74
CA ALA A 74 2.91 -1.40 -11.82
C ALA A 74 2.39 -2.11 -10.55
N ARG A 75 3.24 -2.34 -9.55
CA ARG A 75 2.84 -2.98 -8.30
C ARG A 75 1.92 -2.08 -7.47
N VAL A 76 0.95 -2.67 -6.77
CA VAL A 76 -0.05 -1.94 -5.98
C VAL A 76 0.57 -0.97 -4.96
N ASN A 77 1.75 -1.31 -4.45
CA ASN A 77 2.45 -0.57 -3.41
C ASN A 77 3.71 0.16 -3.90
N ALA A 78 3.90 0.31 -5.21
CA ALA A 78 4.99 1.10 -5.78
C ALA A 78 4.67 2.60 -5.82
N ARG A 79 5.60 3.42 -5.35
CA ARG A 79 5.49 4.90 -5.40
C ARG A 79 6.85 5.58 -5.47
N PRO A 80 7.01 6.59 -6.33
CA PRO A 80 8.17 7.48 -6.25
C PRO A 80 8.02 8.45 -5.06
N SER A 81 9.11 8.76 -4.39
CA SER A 81 9.17 9.97 -3.54
C SER A 81 9.31 11.20 -4.43
N SER A 82 9.11 12.40 -3.88
CA SER A 82 9.35 13.65 -4.63
C SER A 82 10.76 13.68 -5.21
N ARG A 83 11.77 13.24 -4.44
CA ARG A 83 13.16 13.20 -4.90
C ARG A 83 13.40 12.20 -6.03
N THR A 84 12.81 11.01 -5.96
CA THR A 84 12.98 10.02 -7.05
C THR A 84 12.20 10.42 -8.30
N SER A 85 11.06 11.10 -8.14
CA SER A 85 10.28 11.71 -9.22
C SER A 85 11.08 12.82 -9.92
N GLU A 86 11.64 13.76 -9.15
CA GLU A 86 12.54 14.82 -9.65
C GLU A 86 13.78 14.27 -10.36
N SER A 87 14.26 13.09 -9.95
CA SER A 87 15.37 12.38 -10.59
C SER A 87 14.93 11.52 -11.80
N GLY A 88 13.72 11.73 -12.32
CA GLY A 88 13.21 11.07 -13.54
C GLY A 88 12.38 9.81 -13.31
N GLY A 89 12.14 9.38 -12.07
CA GLY A 89 11.21 8.28 -11.76
C GLY A 89 11.74 6.87 -12.06
N TRP A 90 13.06 6.71 -12.24
CA TRP A 90 13.73 5.44 -12.54
C TRP A 90 13.64 4.39 -11.44
N VAL A 91 13.43 4.85 -10.20
CA VAL A 91 13.32 4.00 -9.01
C VAL A 91 12.08 4.37 -8.22
N VAL A 92 11.49 3.37 -7.59
CA VAL A 92 10.29 3.50 -6.75
C VAL A 92 10.46 2.73 -5.45
N TYR A 93 9.77 3.19 -4.41
CA TYR A 93 9.67 2.47 -3.15
C TYR A 93 8.49 1.51 -3.17
N LEU A 94 8.70 0.30 -2.67
CA LEU A 94 7.65 -0.66 -2.35
C LEU A 94 7.15 -0.43 -0.93
N ILE A 95 6.18 0.46 -0.76
CA ILE A 95 5.73 0.88 0.57
C ILE A 95 4.99 -0.25 1.27
N ARG A 96 5.22 -0.35 2.58
CA ARG A 96 4.55 -1.31 3.45
C ARG A 96 3.70 -0.56 4.46
N ARG A 97 2.53 -1.12 4.77
CA ARG A 97 1.51 -0.43 5.58
C ARG A 97 1.93 -0.18 7.04
N HIS A 98 2.88 -0.95 7.56
CA HIS A 98 3.21 -0.99 8.98
C HIS A 98 4.63 -0.48 9.31
N ARG A 99 5.35 0.08 8.33
CA ARG A 99 6.66 0.68 8.59
C ARG A 99 7.03 1.76 7.57
N PRO A 100 7.90 2.71 7.93
CA PRO A 100 8.47 3.65 6.99
C PRO A 100 9.21 2.93 5.85
N ALA A 101 9.23 3.58 4.69
CA ALA A 101 10.04 3.17 3.55
C ALA A 101 11.53 3.35 3.87
N THR A 102 12.35 2.42 3.41
CA THR A 102 13.81 2.47 3.55
C THR A 102 14.47 2.27 2.20
N LEU A 103 15.78 2.50 2.11
CA LEU A 103 16.53 2.24 0.87
C LEU A 103 16.43 0.76 0.44
N ALA A 104 16.22 -0.18 1.37
CA ALA A 104 16.01 -1.59 1.06
C ALA A 104 14.67 -1.87 0.35
N ASP A 105 13.74 -0.91 0.33
CA ASP A 105 12.48 -1.01 -0.40
C ASP A 105 12.53 -0.35 -1.79
N LEU A 106 13.68 0.21 -2.15
CA LEU A 106 13.90 0.88 -3.43
C LEU A 106 14.16 -0.17 -4.51
N VAL A 107 13.42 -0.11 -5.60
CA VAL A 107 13.54 -1.00 -6.76
C VAL A 107 13.52 -0.20 -8.05
N PHE A 108 14.10 -0.71 -9.13
CA PHE A 108 13.97 -0.09 -10.44
C PHE A 108 12.54 -0.20 -10.95
N THR A 109 12.04 0.89 -11.54
CA THR A 109 10.65 1.01 -11.99
C THR A 109 10.31 0.00 -13.09
N LEU A 110 11.24 -0.26 -14.01
CA LEU A 110 11.03 -1.12 -15.18
C LEU A 110 11.39 -2.59 -14.95
N ASP A 111 12.06 -2.92 -13.84
CA ASP A 111 12.38 -4.31 -13.50
C ASP A 111 11.11 -5.15 -13.41
N TYR A 112 11.23 -6.41 -13.82
CA TYR A 112 10.12 -7.36 -13.85
C TYR A 112 9.42 -7.48 -12.49
N ALA A 113 8.09 -7.57 -12.53
CA ALA A 113 7.26 -7.96 -11.41
C ALA A 113 6.23 -9.00 -11.86
N PRO A 114 5.96 -10.03 -11.05
CA PRO A 114 5.01 -11.08 -11.43
C PRO A 114 3.60 -10.49 -11.60
N PRO A 115 2.77 -11.00 -12.53
CA PRO A 115 1.42 -10.48 -12.80
C PRO A 115 0.51 -10.43 -11.55
N ALA A 116 0.73 -11.33 -10.58
CA ALA A 116 0.00 -11.36 -9.31
C ALA A 116 0.31 -10.18 -8.38
N ALA A 117 1.46 -9.52 -8.54
CA ALA A 117 1.85 -8.34 -7.75
C ALA A 117 1.43 -7.02 -8.40
N VAL A 118 1.11 -7.05 -9.69
CA VAL A 118 0.70 -5.89 -10.50
C VAL A 118 -0.78 -5.58 -10.28
N ALA A 119 -1.10 -4.29 -10.20
CA ALA A 119 -2.45 -3.82 -10.00
C ALA A 119 -2.84 -2.78 -11.06
N THR A 120 -4.14 -2.51 -11.16
CA THR A 120 -4.63 -1.40 -11.96
C THR A 120 -4.16 -0.07 -11.40
N VAL A 121 -4.08 0.97 -12.24
CA VAL A 121 -3.72 2.33 -11.80
C VAL A 121 -4.69 2.81 -10.72
N ALA A 122 -5.99 2.58 -10.90
CA ALA A 122 -7.01 2.93 -9.90
C ALA A 122 -6.82 2.20 -8.56
N ALA A 123 -6.44 0.92 -8.58
CA ALA A 123 -6.15 0.17 -7.35
C ALA A 123 -4.90 0.67 -6.64
N GLN A 124 -3.86 1.03 -7.40
CA GLN A 124 -2.63 1.64 -6.88
C GLN A 124 -2.95 2.99 -6.21
N GLU A 125 -3.72 3.87 -6.86
CA GLU A 125 -4.16 5.16 -6.29
C GLU A 125 -5.00 4.98 -5.01
N LYS A 126 -5.93 4.03 -5.01
CA LYS A 126 -6.74 3.71 -3.83
C LYS A 126 -5.90 3.21 -2.66
N PHE A 127 -4.87 2.41 -2.93
CA PHE A 127 -3.91 1.97 -1.92
C PHE A 127 -3.21 3.17 -1.26
N TRP A 128 -2.77 4.15 -2.07
CA TRP A 128 -2.12 5.38 -1.59
C TRP A 128 -3.03 6.28 -0.78
N ALA A 129 -4.25 6.53 -1.27
CA ALA A 129 -5.23 7.33 -0.54
C ALA A 129 -5.47 6.76 0.87
N ARG A 130 -5.58 5.43 0.97
CA ARG A 130 -5.74 4.73 2.26
C ARG A 130 -4.48 4.78 3.11
N ALA A 131 -3.28 4.65 2.53
CA ALA A 131 -2.02 4.72 3.27
C ALA A 131 -1.81 6.11 3.90
N ASN A 132 -2.06 7.17 3.14
CA ASN A 132 -1.93 8.55 3.61
C ASN A 132 -2.93 8.89 4.72
N ALA A 133 -4.19 8.44 4.61
CA ALA A 133 -5.20 8.63 5.65
C ALA A 133 -4.79 8.01 7.00
N ASN A 134 -4.19 6.82 6.99
CA ASN A 134 -3.69 6.20 8.23
C ASN A 134 -2.45 6.90 8.78
N ASN A 135 -1.63 7.52 7.93
CA ASN A 135 -0.46 8.26 8.37
C ASN A 135 -0.86 9.57 9.09
N PHE A 136 -1.92 10.25 8.62
CA PHE A 136 -2.52 11.39 9.34
C PHE A 136 -3.06 10.99 10.73
N LEU A 137 -3.78 9.87 10.83
CA LEU A 137 -4.26 9.34 12.11
C LEU A 137 -3.10 8.95 13.06
N ASN A 138 -1.97 8.46 12.53
CA ASN A 138 -0.79 8.16 13.33
C ASN A 138 -0.04 9.42 13.79
N PHE A 139 0.01 10.48 12.98
CA PHE A 139 0.51 11.79 13.40
C PHE A 139 -0.39 12.44 14.48
N ALA A 140 -1.72 12.32 14.34
CA ALA A 140 -2.67 12.78 15.35
C ALA A 140 -2.55 12.02 16.68
N LYS A 141 -2.14 10.75 16.67
CA LYS A 141 -1.79 9.99 17.89
C LYS A 141 -0.52 10.51 18.57
N LEU A 142 0.43 11.06 17.81
CA LEU A 142 1.65 11.69 18.35
C LEU A 142 1.36 13.03 19.04
N LEU A 143 0.30 13.71 18.60
CA LEU A 143 -0.15 15.01 19.11
C LEU A 143 -1.34 14.93 20.08
N SER A 144 -1.82 13.73 20.45
CA SER A 144 -2.90 13.59 21.43
C SER A 144 -2.37 13.84 22.86
N PRO A 145 -2.78 14.91 23.55
CA PRO A 145 -2.30 15.25 24.89
C PRO A 145 -2.91 14.36 25.99
N ILE A 146 -3.81 13.44 25.64
CA ILE A 146 -4.50 12.54 26.59
C ILE A 146 -3.50 11.58 27.26
N TRP A 147 -2.43 11.18 26.56
CA TRP A 147 -1.40 10.29 27.13
C TRP A 147 -0.41 11.00 28.08
N TRP A 148 -0.22 12.32 27.94
CA TRP A 148 0.52 13.13 28.92
C TRP A 148 -0.24 13.26 30.25
N PHE A 149 -1.57 13.37 30.19
CA PHE A 149 -2.42 13.37 31.39
C PHE A 149 -2.35 12.06 32.18
N TYR A 150 -2.21 10.91 31.52
CA TYR A 150 -2.00 9.63 32.19
C TYR A 150 -0.60 9.47 32.79
N LYS A 151 0.40 10.23 32.30
CA LYS A 151 1.77 10.19 32.81
C LYS A 151 2.07 11.27 33.87
N LEU A 152 1.25 12.33 33.97
CA LEU A 152 1.42 13.39 34.98
C LEU A 152 0.60 13.21 36.28
N ARG A 153 -0.37 12.30 36.34
CA ARG A 153 -1.01 11.91 37.61
C ARG A 153 -0.40 10.60 38.13
N GLY A 154 0.80 10.75 38.72
CA GLY A 154 1.43 9.72 39.51
C GLY A 154 0.50 9.14 40.58
N HIS A 155 0.58 7.83 40.73
CA HIS A 155 0.19 7.01 41.87
C HIS A 155 -0.29 7.74 43.12
N ARG A 156 -1.62 7.88 43.28
CA ARG A 156 -2.35 7.58 44.54
C ARG A 156 -3.82 7.28 44.23
N PHE A 157 -4.09 6.14 43.61
CA PHE A 157 -5.37 5.47 43.80
C PHE A 157 -5.10 3.97 43.91
N LYS A 158 -4.95 3.49 45.16
CA LYS A 158 -5.26 2.10 45.46
C LYS A 158 -6.78 2.02 45.46
N PRO A 159 -7.44 1.16 44.67
CA PRO A 159 -8.85 0.89 44.92
C PRO A 159 -8.93 0.17 46.27
N ARG A 160 -9.27 0.91 47.33
CA ARG A 160 -9.61 0.35 48.64
C ARG A 160 -11.12 0.34 48.76
N LEU A 161 -11.77 -0.55 48.01
CA LEU A 161 -13.16 -0.94 48.19
C LEU A 161 -13.27 -2.47 48.02
N TRP A 162 -12.68 -3.18 48.97
CA TRP A 162 -13.23 -4.45 49.46
C TRP A 162 -12.88 -4.57 50.96
N ALA A 163 -13.79 -4.06 51.78
CA ALA A 163 -13.93 -4.41 53.19
C ALA A 163 -15.41 -4.18 53.53
N GLY A 164 -16.21 -5.20 53.20
CA GLY A 164 -17.66 -5.24 53.37
C GLY A 164 -18.17 -6.68 53.22
N SER A 165 -17.63 -7.55 54.08
CA SER A 165 -18.14 -8.87 54.49
C SER A 165 -18.19 -10.03 53.47
N PRO A 166 -17.56 -11.19 53.78
CA PRO A 166 -17.91 -12.46 53.16
C PRO A 166 -19.28 -12.95 53.69
N PRO A 167 -20.05 -13.74 52.91
CA PRO A 167 -21.18 -14.47 53.46
C PRO A 167 -20.64 -15.49 54.47
N THR A 168 -21.03 -15.33 55.73
CA THR A 168 -20.77 -16.27 56.82
C THR A 168 -21.24 -17.66 56.40
N GLY A 169 -20.33 -18.64 56.48
CA GLY A 169 -20.65 -20.04 56.26
C GLY A 169 -21.67 -20.55 57.28
N ALA A 170 -22.58 -21.37 56.76
CA ALA A 170 -23.06 -22.64 57.31
C ALA A 170 -23.20 -22.84 58.84
N LEU A 171 -24.41 -23.26 59.19
CA LEU A 171 -24.85 -24.28 60.17
C LEU A 171 -25.63 -23.85 61.43
N SER A 172 -26.67 -24.68 61.69
CA SER A 172 -27.60 -24.76 62.83
C SER A 172 -28.82 -23.83 62.75
N ASP A 173 -30.07 -24.23 62.96
CA ASP A 173 -30.67 -25.48 63.45
C ASP A 173 -32.17 -25.52 63.02
N ARG A 174 -32.73 -26.73 63.03
CA ARG A 174 -34.09 -27.24 62.76
C ARG A 174 -35.30 -26.34 63.06
N ARG A 175 -36.30 -26.44 62.17
CA ARG A 175 -37.57 -27.19 62.36
C ARG A 175 -38.32 -27.22 61.02
N ASP A 176 -38.54 -28.40 60.44
CA ASP A 176 -39.82 -29.14 60.46
C ASP A 176 -41.00 -28.24 60.07
N ASP A 177 -41.57 -28.45 58.87
CA ASP A 177 -42.89 -29.08 58.78
C ASP A 177 -43.20 -29.54 57.34
N ARG A 178 -43.78 -30.74 57.28
CA ARG A 178 -44.46 -31.35 56.14
C ARG A 178 -45.66 -30.49 55.72
N GLU A 179 -46.01 -30.57 54.44
CA GLU A 179 -47.37 -30.79 53.88
C GLU A 179 -47.29 -30.54 52.35
N SER A 180 -47.39 -31.59 51.50
CA SER A 180 -48.60 -31.97 50.73
C SER A 180 -49.08 -30.85 49.79
N GLU A 181 -49.14 -30.99 48.47
CA GLU A 181 -50.01 -31.84 47.63
C GLU A 181 -49.57 -31.62 46.16
N VAL A 182 -49.46 -32.68 45.35
CA VAL A 182 -50.38 -33.04 44.23
C VAL A 182 -50.41 -32.05 43.07
#